data_AF-A0A7W4BR74-F1
#
_entry.id   AF-A0A7W4BR74-F1
#
_cell.length_a   1.000
_cell.length_b   1.000
_cell.length_c   1.000
_cell.angle_alpha   90.00
_cell.angle_beta   90.00
_cell.angle_gamma   90.00
#
_symmetry.space_group_name_H-M   'P 1'
#
loop_
_entity.id
_entity.type
_entity.pdbx_description
1 polymer ?
#
loop_
_entity_poly.entity_id
_entity_poly.type
_entity_poly.pdbx_seq_one_letter_code
_entity_poly.pdbx_strand_id
1 'polypeptide(L)'
;MIETNDDDLAFFLSEFGQPTTIVPATTADIEAYRGKLPDQLLEYWQILGFSGFADGLFWLTNPADYQDILDRFLEDTPFEQDDIYYVIARNAWGNLKLYGEKTGHSVEI
;
A
#
# COMPACT_ATOMS: atom_id res chain seq x y z
N MET A 1 9.93 14.98 12.08
CA MET A 1 8.80 14.18 12.57
C MET A 1 7.62 14.56 11.71
N ILE A 2 6.93 13.57 11.15
CA ILE A 2 5.70 13.79 10.39
C ILE A 2 4.62 14.13 11.41
N GLU A 3 4.03 15.31 11.24
CA GLU A 3 2.91 15.82 12.02
C GLU A 3 1.70 15.89 11.09
N THR A 4 0.53 15.52 11.60
CA THR A 4 -0.71 15.45 10.83
C THR A 4 -1.91 15.82 11.70
N ASN A 5 -2.94 16.41 11.10
CA ASN A 5 -4.23 16.64 11.72
C ASN A 5 -5.25 15.56 11.35
N ASP A 6 -4.83 14.55 10.58
CA ASP A 6 -5.61 13.39 10.25
C ASP A 6 -5.51 12.36 11.38
N ASP A 7 -6.65 12.04 12.00
CA ASP A 7 -6.72 11.18 13.17
C ASP A 7 -6.27 9.74 12.85
N ASP A 8 -6.56 9.23 11.66
CA ASP A 8 -6.19 7.87 11.24
C ASP A 8 -4.68 7.77 10.98
N LEU A 9 -4.10 8.77 10.32
CA LEU A 9 -2.65 8.83 10.12
C LEU A 9 -1.91 9.05 11.45
N ALA A 10 -2.46 9.91 12.33
CA ALA A 10 -1.89 10.13 13.66
C ALA A 10 -1.90 8.83 14.48
N PHE A 11 -3.01 8.08 14.44
CA PHE A 11 -3.11 6.78 15.08
C PHE A 11 -2.08 5.80 14.50
N PHE A 12 -1.98 5.68 13.17
CA PHE A 12 -0.99 4.82 12.53
C PHE A 12 0.45 5.14 12.97
N LEU A 13 0.84 6.42 12.97
CA LEU A 13 2.16 6.86 13.42
C LEU A 13 2.40 6.64 14.91
N SER A 14 1.34 6.64 15.73
CA SER A 14 1.44 6.32 17.16
C SER A 14 1.74 4.83 17.40
N GLU A 15 1.23 3.95 16.55
CA GLU A 15 1.42 2.49 16.65
C GLU A 15 2.73 2.03 16.00
N PHE A 16 3.03 2.51 14.79
CA PHE A 16 4.18 2.05 13.99
C PHE A 16 5.41 2.97 14.08
N GLY A 17 5.25 4.16 14.66
CA GLY A 17 6.28 5.18 14.71
C GLY A 17 6.48 5.89 13.38
N GLN A 18 7.56 6.66 13.32
CA GLN A 18 7.99 7.34 12.09
C GLN A 18 8.61 6.34 11.10
N PRO A 19 8.60 6.63 9.79
CA PRO A 19 9.29 5.80 8.82
C PRO A 19 10.76 5.58 9.23
N THR A 20 11.16 4.31 9.31
CA THR A 20 12.57 3.93 9.57
C THR A 20 13.36 3.85 8.27
N THR A 21 12.67 3.61 7.15
CA THR A 21 13.23 3.69 5.79
C THR A 21 12.29 4.52 4.92
N ILE A 22 12.83 5.56 4.27
CA ILE A 22 12.04 6.47 3.45
C ILE A 22 12.27 6.16 1.97
N VAL A 23 11.18 5.86 1.26
CA VAL A 23 11.17 5.76 -0.21
C VAL A 23 10.09 6.69 -0.73
N PRO A 24 10.43 7.89 -1.23
CA PRO A 24 9.44 8.87 -1.64
C PRO A 24 8.65 8.38 -2.86
N ALA A 25 7.34 8.60 -2.88
CA ALA A 25 6.52 8.41 -4.07
C ALA A 25 6.67 9.62 -5.00
N THR A 26 6.84 9.38 -6.30
CA THR A 26 6.85 10.46 -7.28
C THR A 26 5.42 10.87 -7.64
N THR A 27 5.25 12.08 -8.18
CA THR A 27 3.94 12.49 -8.73
C THR A 27 3.42 11.52 -9.79
N ALA A 28 4.32 10.96 -10.61
CA ALA A 28 3.93 9.97 -11.62
C ALA A 28 3.40 8.68 -10.99
N ASP A 29 4.00 8.22 -9.89
CA ASP A 29 3.50 7.05 -9.15
C ASP A 29 2.08 7.31 -8.63
N ILE A 30 1.85 8.48 -8.03
CA ILE A 30 0.52 8.81 -7.48
C ILE A 30 -0.54 8.93 -8.57
N GLU A 31 -0.23 9.61 -9.67
CA GLU A 31 -1.19 9.79 -10.77
C GLU A 31 -1.51 8.47 -11.49
N ALA A 32 -0.60 7.48 -11.48
CA ALA A 32 -0.85 6.17 -12.06
C ALA A 32 -2.00 5.40 -11.39
N TYR A 33 -2.30 5.73 -10.12
CA TYR A 33 -3.32 5.08 -9.29
C TYR A 33 -4.55 5.95 -8.96
N ARG A 34 -4.57 7.21 -9.44
CA ARG A 34 -5.74 8.09 -9.27
C ARG A 34 -6.97 7.47 -9.93
N GLY A 35 -8.08 7.42 -9.18
CA GLY A 35 -9.33 6.82 -9.64
C GLY A 35 -9.36 5.28 -9.63
N LYS A 36 -8.25 4.63 -9.24
CA LYS A 36 -8.14 3.17 -9.04
C LYS A 36 -8.06 2.80 -7.57
N LEU A 37 -7.33 3.61 -6.79
CA LEU A 37 -7.21 3.48 -5.34
C LEU A 37 -7.88 4.67 -4.65
N PRO A 38 -8.24 4.54 -3.36
CA PRO A 38 -8.81 5.64 -2.59
C PRO A 38 -7.88 6.85 -2.55
N ASP A 39 -8.42 8.05 -2.78
CA ASP A 39 -7.63 9.28 -2.76
C ASP A 39 -6.88 9.47 -1.42
N GLN A 40 -7.49 9.07 -0.30
CA GLN A 40 -6.87 9.10 1.03
C GLN A 40 -5.56 8.28 1.09
N LEU A 41 -5.52 7.10 0.46
CA LEU A 41 -4.32 6.28 0.40
C LEU A 41 -3.23 6.98 -0.41
N LEU A 42 -3.61 7.63 -1.50
CA LEU A 42 -2.69 8.40 -2.35
C LEU A 42 -2.12 9.61 -1.61
N GLU A 43 -2.92 10.28 -0.79
CA GLU A 43 -2.45 11.35 0.11
C GLU A 43 -1.43 10.82 1.12
N TYR A 44 -1.67 9.65 1.70
CA TYR A 44 -0.69 9.02 2.60
C TYR A 44 0.61 8.68 1.88
N TRP A 45 0.57 8.20 0.64
CA TRP A 45 1.79 7.96 -0.14
C TRP A 45 2.54 9.25 -0.50
N GLN A 46 1.84 10.39 -0.67
CA GLN A 46 2.52 11.69 -0.85
C GLN A 46 3.27 12.13 0.41
N ILE A 47 2.74 11.82 1.58
CA ILE A 47 3.32 12.21 2.88
C ILE A 47 4.42 11.24 3.31
N LEU A 48 4.11 9.95 3.26
CA LEU A 48 4.93 8.86 3.80
C LEU A 48 5.84 8.23 2.76
N GLY A 49 5.48 8.28 1.47
CA GLY A 49 6.10 7.46 0.43
C GLY A 49 5.79 5.95 0.58
N PHE A 50 6.48 5.14 -0.21
CA PHE A 50 6.49 3.68 -0.15
C PHE A 50 7.44 3.18 0.94
N SER A 51 7.25 3.70 2.14
CA SER A 51 8.23 3.65 3.22
C SER A 51 8.02 2.47 4.17
N GLY A 52 9.12 2.11 4.86
CA GLY A 52 9.16 1.08 5.88
C GLY A 52 9.06 1.66 7.29
N PHE A 53 8.40 0.93 8.17
CA PHE A 53 8.12 1.27 9.56
C PHE A 53 8.58 0.15 10.49
N ALA A 54 8.83 0.48 11.77
CA ALA A 54 9.24 -0.46 12.80
C ALA A 54 10.36 -1.43 12.32
N ASP A 55 11.45 -0.84 11.80
CA ASP A 55 12.62 -1.55 11.26
C ASP A 55 12.30 -2.65 10.24
N GLY A 56 11.26 -2.38 9.44
CA GLY A 56 10.85 -3.21 8.32
C GLY A 56 9.71 -4.19 8.63
N LEU A 57 9.11 -4.11 9.82
CA LEU A 57 7.94 -4.90 10.20
C LEU A 57 6.73 -4.63 9.30
N PHE A 58 6.57 -3.38 8.85
CA PHE A 58 5.48 -2.95 7.97
C PHE A 58 6.00 -2.01 6.89
N TRP A 59 5.44 -2.11 5.69
CA TRP A 59 5.79 -1.28 4.54
C TRP A 59 4.55 -0.85 3.79
N LEU A 60 4.52 0.43 3.41
CA LEU A 60 3.73 0.88 2.27
C LEU A 60 4.49 0.54 1.00
N THR A 61 3.80 0.07 -0.03
CA THR A 61 4.45 -0.47 -1.24
C THR A 61 3.97 0.26 -2.49
N ASN A 62 4.87 0.40 -3.47
CA ASN A 62 4.48 0.79 -4.82
C ASN A 62 3.86 -0.43 -5.50
N PRO A 63 2.57 -0.42 -5.90
CA PRO A 63 1.98 -1.60 -6.51
C PRO A 63 2.69 -2.05 -7.80
N ALA A 64 3.35 -1.12 -8.52
CA ALA A 64 4.11 -1.43 -9.72
C ALA A 64 5.25 -2.44 -9.48
N ASP A 65 5.87 -2.41 -8.29
CA ASP A 65 6.97 -3.32 -7.93
C ASP A 65 6.50 -4.75 -7.63
N TYR A 66 5.18 -4.93 -7.43
CA TYR A 66 4.60 -6.20 -6.97
C TYR A 66 3.64 -6.83 -7.98
N GLN A 67 3.28 -6.13 -9.07
CA GLN A 67 2.25 -6.61 -10.00
C GLN A 67 2.57 -7.99 -10.58
N ASP A 68 3.80 -8.20 -11.06
CA ASP A 68 4.22 -9.49 -11.63
C ASP A 68 4.10 -10.65 -10.63
N ILE A 69 4.43 -10.40 -9.36
CA ILE A 69 4.37 -11.41 -8.30
C ILE A 69 2.92 -11.67 -7.90
N LEU A 70 2.12 -10.61 -7.80
CA LEU A 70 0.70 -10.71 -7.49
C LEU A 70 -0.05 -11.50 -8.55
N ASP A 71 0.17 -11.20 -9.83
CA ASP A 71 -0.43 -11.91 -10.95
C ASP A 71 -0.12 -13.41 -10.86
N ARG A 72 1.11 -13.77 -10.48
CA ARG A 72 1.50 -15.17 -10.30
C ARG A 72 0.83 -15.85 -9.11
N PHE A 73 0.54 -15.12 -8.03
CA PHE A 73 -0.19 -15.63 -6.86
C PHE A 73 -1.68 -15.83 -7.14
N LEU A 74 -2.26 -14.98 -7.99
CA LEU A 74 -3.67 -15.04 -8.32
C LEU A 74 -3.97 -15.99 -9.49
N GLU A 75 -2.98 -16.36 -10.31
CA GLU A 75 -3.13 -17.31 -11.41
C GLU A 75 -3.87 -18.58 -10.99
N ASP A 76 -4.85 -19.00 -11.79
CA ASP A 76 -5.71 -20.17 -11.56
C ASP A 76 -6.59 -20.07 -10.30
N THR A 77 -6.70 -18.90 -9.68
CA THR A 77 -7.63 -18.64 -8.56
C THR A 77 -8.88 -17.90 -9.03
N PRO A 78 -10.01 -17.99 -8.31
CA PRO A 78 -11.20 -17.20 -8.64
C PRO A 78 -10.96 -15.68 -8.64
N PHE A 79 -9.95 -15.21 -7.92
CA PHE A 79 -9.62 -13.79 -7.81
C PHE A 79 -9.03 -13.23 -9.11
N GLU A 80 -8.33 -14.04 -9.92
CA GLU A 80 -7.69 -13.57 -11.17
C GLU A 80 -8.66 -12.81 -12.10
N GLN A 81 -9.93 -13.20 -12.11
CA GLN A 81 -10.95 -12.62 -13.00
C GLN A 81 -11.96 -11.71 -12.29
N ASP A 82 -11.90 -11.62 -10.96
CA ASP A 82 -12.91 -10.92 -10.16
C ASP A 82 -12.66 -9.40 -10.14
N ASP A 83 -11.39 -9.01 -9.97
CA ASP A 83 -10.99 -7.61 -9.84
C ASP A 83 -9.57 -7.34 -10.36
N ILE A 84 -9.20 -6.07 -10.42
CA ILE A 84 -7.80 -5.66 -10.55
C ILE A 84 -7.30 -5.34 -9.13
N TYR A 85 -6.31 -6.11 -8.68
CA TYR A 85 -5.76 -5.99 -7.33
C TYR A 85 -4.39 -5.31 -7.33
N TYR A 86 -4.12 -4.59 -6.24
CA TYR A 86 -2.86 -3.89 -6.00
C TYR A 86 -2.31 -4.22 -4.62
N VAL A 87 -1.01 -4.50 -4.53
CA VAL A 87 -0.32 -4.61 -3.24
C VAL A 87 -0.06 -3.21 -2.69
N ILE A 88 -0.82 -2.81 -1.67
CA ILE A 88 -0.73 -1.47 -1.06
C ILE A 88 0.16 -1.45 0.18
N ALA A 89 0.37 -2.61 0.80
CA ALA A 89 1.28 -2.78 1.92
C ALA A 89 1.76 -4.23 2.06
N ARG A 90 2.84 -4.43 2.81
CA ARG A 90 3.29 -5.75 3.25
C ARG A 90 3.81 -5.73 4.68
N ASN A 91 3.86 -6.90 5.31
CA ASN A 91 4.59 -7.10 6.56
C ASN A 91 5.97 -7.78 6.34
N ALA A 92 6.74 -7.92 7.41
CA ALA A 92 8.06 -8.56 7.38
C ALA A 92 8.04 -10.06 7.01
N TRP A 93 6.91 -10.74 7.16
CA TRP A 93 6.76 -12.16 6.81
C TRP A 93 6.31 -12.38 5.37
N GLY A 94 6.13 -11.30 4.60
CA GLY A 94 5.70 -11.37 3.22
C GLY A 94 4.20 -11.48 3.04
N ASN A 95 3.38 -11.25 4.08
CA ASN A 95 1.95 -11.11 3.87
C ASN A 95 1.67 -9.82 3.13
N LEU A 96 0.86 -9.93 2.07
CA LEU A 96 0.54 -8.83 1.18
C LEU A 96 -0.88 -8.36 1.46
N LYS A 97 -1.04 -7.05 1.63
CA LYS A 97 -2.35 -6.40 1.75
C LYS A 97 -2.78 -5.93 0.37
N LEU A 98 -3.89 -6.50 -0.11
CA LEU A 98 -4.41 -6.23 -1.44
C LEU A 98 -5.59 -5.26 -1.39
N TYR A 99 -5.66 -4.40 -2.39
CA TYR A 99 -6.81 -3.55 -2.66
C TYR A 99 -7.32 -3.81 -4.08
N GLY A 100 -8.59 -4.18 -4.21
CA GLY A 100 -9.26 -4.36 -5.50
C GLY A 100 -9.99 -3.08 -5.94
N GLU A 101 -9.92 -2.72 -7.22
CA GLU A 101 -10.58 -1.50 -7.74
C GLU A 101 -12.10 -1.48 -7.50
N LYS A 102 -12.76 -2.65 -7.60
CA LYS A 102 -14.21 -2.78 -7.42
C LYS A 102 -14.60 -3.25 -6.03
N THR A 103 -13.79 -4.14 -5.46
CA THR A 103 -14.07 -4.87 -4.22
C THR A 103 -13.52 -4.16 -2.98
N GLY A 104 -12.65 -3.16 -3.16
CA GLY A 104 -12.04 -2.42 -2.07
C GLY A 104 -10.97 -3.24 -1.34
N HIS A 105 -10.87 -3.07 -0.01
CA HIS A 105 -10.00 -3.92 0.80
C HIS A 105 -10.57 -5.35 0.83
N SER A 106 -9.93 -6.23 0.06
CA SER A 106 -10.58 -7.46 -0.40
C SER A 106 -9.88 -8.72 0.06
N VAL A 107 -8.54 -8.75 0.14
CA VAL A 107 -7.77 -9.97 0.40
C VAL A 107 -6.45 -9.68 1.12
N GLU A 108 -6.05 -10.59 2.01
CA GLU A 108 -4.68 -10.72 2.54
C GLU A 108 -4.16 -12.11 2.15
N ILE A 109 -2.97 -12.15 1.53
CA ILE A 109 -2.32 -13.40 1.07
C ILE A 109 -0.95 -13.58 1.72
#